data_AF-A0A645FKQ4-F1
#
_entry.id   AF-A0A645FKQ4-F1
#
_cell.length_a   1.000
_cell.length_b   1.000
_cell.length_c   1.000
_cell.angle_alpha   90.00
_cell.angle_beta   90.00
_cell.angle_gamma   90.00
#
_symmetry.space_group_name_H-M   'P 1'
#
loop_
_entity.id
_entity.type
_entity.pdbx_description
1 polymer ?
#
loop_
_entity_poly.entity_id
_entity_poly.type
_entity_poly.pdbx_seq_one_letter_code
_entity_poly.pdbx_strand_id
1 'polypeptide(L)'
;MNEIGTFLLAAFGFIGGAGIVSGIVLRRIGKMNAKLDAQTGARVEESIVIVSGIKAIGHLAEATAIAQRDGHTNGEMKTAMEYYTESKDELNNYLLRRAAERTHVR
;
A
#
# COMPACT_ATOMS: atom_id res chain seq x y z
N MET A 1 -0.66 -17.57 -60.36
CA MET A 1 -1.00 -17.51 -58.92
C MET A 1 -1.62 -16.14 -58.67
N ASN A 2 -2.90 -16.10 -58.26
CA ASN A 2 -3.67 -14.86 -58.25
C ASN A 2 -3.21 -13.92 -57.12
N GLU A 3 -2.88 -12.67 -57.48
CA GLU A 3 -2.46 -11.60 -56.56
C GLU A 3 -3.49 -11.33 -55.44
N ILE A 4 -4.76 -11.62 -55.72
CA ILE A 4 -5.88 -11.52 -54.76
C ILE A 4 -5.74 -12.54 -53.62
N GLY A 5 -5.24 -13.75 -53.91
CA GLY A 5 -5.04 -14.80 -52.89
C GLY A 5 -3.91 -14.46 -51.92
N THR A 6 -2.83 -13.85 -52.43
CA THR A 6 -1.71 -13.36 -51.60
C THR A 6 -2.11 -12.19 -50.71
N PHE A 7 -2.96 -11.28 -51.20
CA PHE A 7 -3.46 -10.16 -50.41
C PHE A 7 -4.37 -10.60 -49.25
N LEU A 8 -5.29 -11.54 -49.52
CA LEU A 8 -6.16 -12.11 -48.49
C LEU A 8 -5.37 -12.87 -47.40
N LEU A 9 -4.38 -13.67 -47.79
CA LEU A 9 -3.55 -14.40 -46.83
C LEU A 9 -2.74 -13.45 -45.92
N ALA A 10 -2.20 -12.36 -46.50
CA ALA A 10 -1.50 -11.33 -45.76
C ALA A 10 -2.43 -10.57 -44.79
N ALA A 11 -3.66 -10.25 -45.22
CA ALA A 11 -4.66 -9.59 -44.39
C ALA A 11 -5.09 -10.46 -43.19
N PHE A 12 -5.32 -11.76 -43.40
CA PHE A 12 -5.64 -12.69 -42.31
C PHE A 12 -4.47 -12.89 -41.34
N GLY A 13 -3.24 -12.95 -41.85
CA GLY A 13 -2.04 -12.99 -41.02
C GLY A 13 -1.86 -11.74 -40.17
N PHE A 14 -2.19 -10.56 -40.71
CA PHE A 14 -2.12 -9.29 -39.99
C PHE A 14 -3.19 -9.17 -38.90
N ILE A 15 -4.44 -9.55 -39.19
CA ILE A 15 -5.54 -9.55 -38.21
C ILE A 15 -5.28 -10.56 -37.08
N GLY A 16 -4.82 -11.77 -37.42
CA GLY A 16 -4.46 -12.80 -36.44
C GLY A 16 -3.26 -12.39 -35.58
N GLY A 17 -2.21 -11.84 -36.19
CA GLY A 17 -1.04 -11.32 -35.49
C GLY A 17 -1.37 -10.13 -34.57
N ALA A 18 -2.20 -9.20 -35.02
CA ALA A 18 -2.66 -8.07 -34.21
C ALA A 18 -3.46 -8.52 -32.97
N GLY A 19 -4.29 -9.57 -33.10
CA GLY A 19 -5.03 -10.14 -31.97
C GLY A 19 -4.12 -10.74 -30.88
N ILE A 20 -3.07 -11.45 -31.28
CA ILE A 20 -2.09 -12.06 -30.35
C ILE A 20 -1.31 -10.97 -29.60
N VAL A 21 -0.83 -9.96 -30.32
CA VAL A 21 -0.10 -8.82 -29.72
C VAL A 21 -1.01 -8.06 -28.75
N SER A 22 -2.26 -7.81 -29.14
CA SER A 22 -3.25 -7.17 -28.28
C SER A 22 -3.51 -7.97 -26.99
N GLY A 23 -3.68 -9.29 -27.09
CA GLY A 23 -3.89 -10.16 -25.93
C GLY A 23 -2.71 -10.15 -24.94
N ILE A 24 -1.47 -10.11 -25.42
CA ILE A 24 -0.27 -10.01 -24.58
C ILE A 24 -0.23 -8.67 -23.85
N VAL A 25 -0.52 -7.57 -24.55
CA VAL A 25 -0.55 -6.22 -23.98
C VAL A 25 -1.64 -6.10 -22.91
N LEU A 26 -2.86 -6.54 -23.20
CA LEU A 26 -3.97 -6.53 -22.23
C LEU A 26 -3.65 -7.35 -20.98
N ARG A 27 -3.05 -8.52 -21.15
CA ARG A 27 -2.63 -9.36 -20.01
C ARG A 27 -1.54 -8.68 -19.18
N ARG A 28 -0.64 -7.93 -19.81
CA ARG A 28 0.41 -7.17 -19.11
C ARG A 28 -0.15 -5.97 -18.37
N ILE A 29 -1.09 -5.24 -18.96
CA ILE A 29 -1.81 -4.13 -18.31
C ILE A 29 -2.60 -4.65 -17.10
N GLY A 30 -3.33 -5.76 -17.24
CA GLY A 30 -4.07 -6.36 -16.13
C GLY A 30 -3.16 -6.75 -14.95
N LYS A 31 -2.01 -7.36 -15.22
CA LYS A 31 -1.00 -7.65 -14.19
C LYS A 31 -0.42 -6.38 -13.56
N MET A 32 -0.24 -5.32 -14.34
CA MET A 32 0.24 -4.03 -13.86
C MET A 32 -0.77 -3.37 -12.92
N ASN A 33 -2.05 -3.35 -13.32
CA ASN A 33 -3.14 -2.78 -12.52
C ASN A 33 -3.28 -3.53 -11.19
N ALA A 34 -3.27 -4.86 -11.21
CA ALA A 34 -3.31 -5.65 -9.98
C ALA A 34 -2.13 -5.34 -9.03
N LYS A 35 -0.93 -5.09 -9.58
CA LYS A 35 0.23 -4.63 -8.80
C LYS A 35 0.07 -3.21 -8.25
N LEU A 36 -0.59 -2.32 -8.98
CA LEU A 36 -0.86 -0.95 -8.54
C LEU A 36 -1.93 -0.93 -7.44
N ASP A 37 -2.98 -1.73 -7.57
CA ASP A 37 -4.04 -1.85 -6.55
C ASP A 37 -3.48 -2.42 -5.25
N ALA A 38 -2.67 -3.48 -5.33
CA ALA A 38 -1.99 -4.04 -4.16
C ALA A 38 -1.06 -3.02 -3.47
N GLN A 39 -0.34 -2.21 -4.25
CA GLN A 39 0.48 -1.12 -3.71
C GLN A 39 -0.36 0.00 -3.11
N THR A 40 -1.53 0.28 -3.67
CA THR A 40 -2.42 1.34 -3.17
C THR A 40 -3.01 0.93 -1.82
N GLY A 41 -3.53 -0.30 -1.70
CA GLY A 41 -4.01 -0.83 -0.42
C GLY A 41 -2.89 -0.83 0.64
N ALA A 42 -1.68 -1.19 0.22
CA ALA A 42 -0.50 -1.15 1.08
C ALA A 42 -0.17 0.25 1.64
N ARG A 43 -0.29 1.28 0.81
CA ARG A 43 -0.06 2.68 1.18
C ARG A 43 -1.16 3.25 2.08
N VAL A 44 -2.41 2.84 1.87
CA VAL A 44 -3.53 3.23 2.73
C VAL A 44 -3.29 2.72 4.15
N GLU A 45 -2.95 1.44 4.29
CA GLU A 45 -2.65 0.84 5.58
C GLU A 45 -1.44 1.51 6.26
N GLU A 46 -0.38 1.82 5.50
CA GLU A 46 0.76 2.60 6.01
C GLU A 46 0.34 3.95 6.57
N SER A 47 -0.51 4.67 5.83
CA SER A 47 -0.98 6.00 6.20
C SER A 47 -1.80 5.98 7.48
N ILE A 48 -2.67 4.96 7.64
CA ILE A 48 -3.49 4.79 8.84
C ILE A 48 -2.60 4.59 10.07
N VAL A 49 -1.66 3.66 10.02
CA VAL A 49 -0.79 3.34 11.17
C VAL A 49 0.08 4.54 11.57
N ILE A 50 0.62 5.28 10.60
CA ILE A 50 1.41 6.49 10.86
C ILE A 50 0.54 7.57 11.53
N VAL A 51 -0.66 7.85 11.00
CA VAL A 51 -1.55 8.88 11.55
C VAL A 51 -2.03 8.52 12.96
N SER A 52 -2.33 7.25 13.21
CA SER A 52 -2.64 6.75 14.56
C SER A 52 -1.49 7.01 15.54
N GLY A 53 -0.25 6.73 15.12
CA GLY A 53 0.95 7.03 15.92
C GLY A 53 1.10 8.53 16.22
N ILE A 54 0.89 9.41 15.24
CA ILE A 54 0.93 10.87 15.45
C ILE A 54 -0.14 11.31 16.45
N LYS A 55 -1.36 10.77 16.34
CA LYS A 55 -2.44 11.06 17.28
C LYS A 55 -2.07 10.63 18.71
N ALA A 56 -1.45 9.47 18.87
CA ALA A 56 -1.02 8.99 20.18
C ALA A 56 0.09 9.85 20.80
N ILE A 57 1.04 10.31 19.99
CA ILE A 57 2.05 11.31 20.41
C ILE A 57 1.35 12.61 20.84
N GLY A 58 0.36 13.07 20.09
CA GLY A 58 -0.43 14.26 20.43
C GLY A 58 -1.13 14.14 21.79
N HIS A 59 -1.79 13.02 22.06
CA HIS A 59 -2.42 12.76 23.37
C HIS A 59 -1.40 12.69 24.51
N LEU A 60 -0.24 12.08 24.27
CA LEU A 60 0.83 12.06 25.28
C LEU A 60 1.38 13.46 25.57
N ALA A 61 1.58 14.27 24.53
CA ALA A 61 2.03 15.65 24.67
C ALA A 61 1.00 16.51 25.41
N GLU A 62 -0.30 16.33 25.12
CA GLU A 62 -1.40 17.02 25.81
C GLU A 62 -1.44 16.65 27.30
N ALA A 63 -1.42 15.35 27.63
CA ALA A 63 -1.40 14.89 29.00
C ALA A 63 -0.16 15.39 29.77
N THR A 64 0.99 15.48 29.08
CA THR A 64 2.21 16.06 29.63
C THR A 64 2.06 17.55 29.92
N ALA A 65 1.49 18.32 28.99
CA ALA A 65 1.23 19.74 29.20
C ALA A 65 0.25 19.99 30.36
N ILE A 66 -0.79 19.17 30.49
CA ILE A 66 -1.76 19.23 31.60
C ILE A 66 -1.06 18.93 32.93
N ALA A 67 -0.29 17.84 33.01
CA ALA A 67 0.43 17.49 34.24
C ALA A 67 1.46 18.56 34.64
N GLN A 68 2.15 19.17 33.66
CA GLN A 68 3.10 20.25 33.89
C GLN A 68 2.39 21.53 34.38
N ARG A 69 1.23 21.88 33.80
CA ARG A 69 0.41 23.03 34.21
C ARG A 69 -0.14 22.85 35.63
N ASP A 70 -0.62 21.65 35.93
CA ASP A 70 -1.31 21.36 37.19
C ASP A 70 -0.34 20.94 38.31
N GLY A 71 0.93 20.66 37.99
CA GLY A 71 2.00 20.38 38.96
C GLY A 71 2.01 18.96 39.52
N HIS A 72 1.22 18.05 38.94
CA HIS A 72 1.12 16.66 39.37
C HIS A 72 0.61 15.75 38.24
N THR A 73 1.19 14.55 38.15
CA THR A 73 0.78 13.51 37.19
C THR A 73 -0.53 12.87 37.64
N ASN A 74 -1.56 12.97 36.81
CA ASN A 74 -2.89 12.40 37.05
C ASN A 74 -3.08 11.07 36.28
N GLY A 75 -4.28 10.47 36.39
CA GLY A 75 -4.64 9.25 35.65
C GLY A 75 -4.64 9.42 34.12
N GLU A 76 -4.78 10.65 33.62
CA GLU A 76 -4.77 10.93 32.17
C GLU A 76 -3.39 10.72 31.55
N MET A 77 -2.32 10.99 32.30
CA MET A 77 -0.95 10.67 31.85
C MET A 77 -0.76 9.17 31.67
N LYS A 78 -1.30 8.35 32.57
CA LYS A 78 -1.21 6.89 32.48
C LYS A 78 -1.92 6.37 31.23
N THR A 79 -3.15 6.83 31.00
CA THR A 79 -3.93 6.47 29.81
C THR A 79 -3.22 6.91 28.52
N ALA A 80 -2.66 8.12 28.49
CA ALA A 80 -1.95 8.61 27.32
C ALA A 80 -0.67 7.80 27.03
N MET A 81 0.05 7.38 28.08
CA MET A 81 1.21 6.50 27.96
C MET A 81 0.85 5.09 27.46
N GLU A 82 -0.26 4.53 27.93
CA GLU A 82 -0.78 3.24 27.43
C GLU A 82 -1.13 3.34 25.95
N TYR A 83 -1.89 4.37 25.56
CA TYR A 83 -2.27 4.60 24.16
C TYR A 83 -1.06 4.82 23.24
N TYR A 84 -0.05 5.58 23.71
CA TYR A 84 1.21 5.74 22.99
C TYR A 84 1.96 4.41 22.83
N THR A 85 2.01 3.60 23.88
CA THR A 85 2.71 2.30 23.85
C THR A 85 2.06 1.37 22.83
N GLU A 86 0.73 1.29 22.82
CA GLU A 86 -0.02 0.48 21.86
C GLU A 86 0.22 0.93 20.41
N SER A 87 0.11 2.23 20.11
CA SER A 87 0.38 2.75 18.77
C SER A 87 1.82 2.54 18.32
N LYS A 88 2.79 2.65 19.25
CA LYS A 88 4.20 2.40 18.96
C LYS A 88 4.44 0.92 18.63
N ASP A 89 3.82 0.00 19.37
CA ASP A 89 3.92 -1.44 19.11
C ASP A 89 3.22 -1.82 17.80
N GLU A 90 2.07 -1.22 17.48
CA GLU A 90 1.36 -1.38 16.20
C GLU A 90 2.24 -0.95 15.02
N LEU A 91 2.87 0.23 15.10
CA LEU A 91 3.78 0.73 14.07
C LEU A 91 4.97 -0.22 13.88
N ASN A 92 5.57 -0.70 14.97
CA ASN A 92 6.68 -1.63 14.90
C ASN A 92 6.29 -2.96 14.24
N ASN A 93 5.14 -3.52 14.63
CA ASN A 93 4.60 -4.74 14.03
C ASN A 93 4.32 -4.57 12.53
N TYR A 94 3.75 -3.42 12.14
CA TYR A 94 3.53 -3.07 10.74
C TYR A 94 4.85 -3.07 9.96
N LEU A 95 5.88 -2.38 10.47
CA LEU A 95 7.19 -2.28 9.82
C LEU A 95 7.89 -3.64 9.71
N LEU A 96 7.83 -4.47 10.76
CA LEU A 96 8.39 -5.83 10.76
C LEU A 96 7.69 -6.71 9.72
N ARG A 97 6.36 -6.71 9.68
CA ARG A 97 5.59 -7.46 8.67
C ARG A 97 5.96 -7.02 7.26
N ARG A 98 6.07 -5.71 7.01
CA ARG A 98 6.49 -5.16 5.71
C ARG A 98 7.92 -5.53 5.32
N ALA A 99 8.83 -5.60 6.29
CA ALA A 99 10.20 -6.03 6.04
C ALA A 99 10.25 -7.52 5.69
N ALA A 100 9.47 -8.36 6.38
CA ALA A 100 9.33 -9.78 6.10
C ALA A 100 8.73 -10.02 4.70
N GLU A 101 7.62 -9.34 4.36
CA GLU A 101 7.00 -9.39 3.03
C GLU A 101 8.00 -9.05 1.93
N ARG A 102 8.77 -7.96 2.08
CA ARG A 102 9.79 -7.57 1.10
C ARG A 102 10.92 -8.58 0.96
N THR A 103 11.27 -9.27 2.03
CA THR A 103 12.39 -10.24 2.05
C THR A 103 11.98 -11.58 1.44
N HIS A 104 10.75 -12.04 1.67
CA HIS A 104 10.25 -13.35 1.22
C HIS A 104 9.56 -13.34 -0.15
N VAL A 105 9.30 -12.17 -0.75
CA VAL A 105 8.73 -12.02 -2.11
C VAL A 105 9.83 -12.01 -3.20
N ARG A 106 11.07 -12.39 -2.85
CA ARG A 106 12.23 -12.37 -3.76
C ARG A 106 12.44 -13.68 -4.51
#